data_AF-A0A2K5QUY9-F1
#
_entry.id   AF-A0A2K5QUY9-F1
#
_cell.length_a   1.000
_cell.length_b   1.000
_cell.length_c   1.000
_cell.angle_alpha   90.00
_cell.angle_beta   90.00
_cell.angle_gamma   90.00
#
_symmetry.space_group_name_H-M   'P 1'
#
loop_
_entity.id
_entity.type
_entity.pdbx_description
1 polymer ?
#
loop_
_entity_poly.entity_id
_entity_poly.type
_entity_poly.pdbx_seq_one_letter_code
_entity_poly.pdbx_strand_id
1 'polypeptide(L)'
;MGFVKVVKNKAHFKRCQGKPDYYARKRLVIQDKNKYNTPEYRMIVRVTNRDIICQIAYARIEGDMIVCAAYVHELPKYGVKVGLANYAAWFRKRLI
;
A
#
# COMPACT_ATOMS: atom_id res chain seq x y z
N MET A 1 2.35 37.88 -24.93
CA MET A 1 2.77 37.11 -23.73
C MET A 1 2.23 37.83 -22.50
N GLY A 2 1.20 37.29 -21.84
CA GLY A 2 0.55 37.96 -20.70
C GLY A 2 1.38 37.88 -19.41
N PHE A 3 1.52 39.00 -18.70
CA PHE A 3 2.11 39.11 -17.37
C PHE A 3 1.16 38.53 -16.31
N VAL A 4 1.05 37.21 -16.25
CA VAL A 4 0.25 36.51 -15.23
C VAL A 4 1.17 35.88 -14.20
N LYS A 5 0.98 36.22 -12.92
CA LYS A 5 1.73 35.63 -11.81
C LYS A 5 1.50 34.12 -11.78
N VAL A 6 2.56 33.35 -11.99
CA VAL A 6 2.49 31.88 -11.90
C VAL A 6 2.25 31.49 -10.44
N VAL A 7 1.06 30.96 -10.16
CA VAL A 7 0.65 30.54 -8.80
C VAL A 7 1.21 29.15 -8.47
N LYS A 8 1.29 28.26 -9.47
CA LYS A 8 1.82 26.89 -9.33
C LYS A 8 3.32 26.85 -9.58
N ASN A 9 4.09 27.48 -8.69
CA ASN A 9 5.56 27.51 -8.74
C ASN A 9 6.19 26.24 -8.16
N LYS A 10 7.50 26.08 -8.31
CA LYS A 10 8.29 24.94 -7.74
C LYS A 10 8.04 24.75 -6.23
N ALA A 11 7.76 25.83 -5.50
CA ALA A 11 7.38 25.80 -4.09
C ALA A 11 5.99 25.19 -3.83
N HIS A 12 5.03 25.36 -4.75
CA HIS A 12 3.69 24.77 -4.65
C HIS A 12 3.75 23.24 -4.78
N PHE A 13 4.51 22.71 -5.74
CA PHE A 13 4.65 21.26 -5.95
C PHE A 13 5.45 20.56 -4.84
N LYS A 14 6.29 21.27 -4.08
CA LYS A 14 6.96 20.70 -2.89
C LYS A 14 5.99 20.46 -1.71
N ARG A 15 4.86 21.18 -1.63
CA ARG A 15 3.90 21.08 -0.52
C ARG A 15 2.86 19.97 -0.71
N CYS A 16 2.56 19.62 -1.95
CA CYS A 16 1.49 18.68 -2.31
C CYS A 16 2.06 17.38 -2.88
N GLN A 17 2.70 16.57 -2.05
CA GLN A 17 2.93 15.17 -2.41
C GLN A 17 1.63 14.38 -2.15
N GLY A 18 1.25 13.50 -3.07
CA GLY A 18 0.08 12.62 -2.93
C GLY A 18 0.26 11.72 -1.72
N LYS A 19 -0.33 12.14 -0.59
CA LYS A 19 -0.31 11.38 0.66
C LYS A 19 -1.39 10.29 0.62
N PRO A 20 -1.17 9.14 1.26
CA PRO A 20 -2.19 8.09 1.36
C PRO A 20 -3.47 8.62 2.04
N ASP A 21 -4.61 8.02 1.71
CA ASP A 21 -5.91 8.37 2.31
C ASP A 21 -5.93 8.14 3.83
N TYR A 22 -5.62 9.19 4.59
CA TYR A 22 -5.62 9.14 6.05
C TYR A 22 -7.00 8.87 6.64
N TYR A 23 -8.07 9.25 5.93
CA TYR A 23 -9.43 9.02 6.39
C TYR A 23 -9.77 7.53 6.44
N ALA A 24 -9.46 6.80 5.36
CA ALA A 24 -9.63 5.35 5.31
C ALA A 24 -8.67 4.66 6.30
N ARG A 25 -7.40 5.09 6.36
CA ARG A 25 -6.41 4.51 7.28
C ARG A 25 -6.83 4.64 8.75
N LYS A 26 -7.37 5.79 9.18
CA LYS A 26 -7.82 6.01 10.55
C LYS A 26 -8.87 4.96 10.97
N ARG A 27 -9.82 4.66 10.09
CA ARG A 27 -10.91 3.70 10.38
C ARG A 27 -10.44 2.24 10.42
N LEU A 28 -9.36 1.92 9.72
CA LEU A 28 -8.82 0.56 9.60
C LEU A 28 -7.75 0.22 10.66
N VAL A 29 -7.25 1.23 11.38
CA VAL A 29 -6.15 1.07 12.36
C VAL A 29 -6.64 1.17 13.80
N ILE A 30 -7.79 1.82 14.02
CA ILE A 30 -8.33 2.02 15.36
C ILE A 30 -8.95 0.71 15.82
N GLN A 31 -8.30 0.09 16.80
CA GLN A 31 -8.87 -1.01 17.56
C GLN A 31 -9.64 -0.49 18.78
N ASP A 32 -10.64 -1.28 19.21
CA ASP A 32 -11.30 -1.07 20.49
C ASP A 32 -10.29 -1.09 21.64
N LYS A 33 -10.33 -0.06 22.51
CA LYS A 33 -9.45 0.04 23.68
C LYS A 33 -9.58 -1.14 24.65
N ASN A 34 -10.73 -1.80 24.64
CA ASN A 34 -11.03 -2.97 25.47
C ASN A 34 -10.11 -4.16 25.13
N LYS A 35 -9.55 -4.18 23.93
CA LYS A 35 -8.65 -5.25 23.44
C LYS A 35 -7.18 -4.95 23.69
N TYR A 36 -6.87 -3.91 24.46
CA TYR A 36 -5.53 -3.52 24.91
C TYR A 36 -4.49 -3.60 23.77
N ASN A 37 -3.45 -4.41 23.97
CA ASN A 37 -2.30 -4.53 23.07
C ASN A 37 -2.47 -5.63 22.02
N THR A 38 -3.68 -6.15 21.83
CA THR A 38 -3.94 -7.06 20.72
C THR A 38 -3.68 -6.31 19.41
N PRO A 39 -2.87 -6.82 18.48
CA PRO A 39 -2.63 -6.13 17.22
C PRO A 39 -3.79 -6.37 16.23
N GLU A 40 -4.27 -5.29 15.61
CA GLU A 40 -5.21 -5.37 14.50
C GLU A 40 -4.46 -5.55 13.18
N TYR A 41 -4.60 -6.72 12.56
CA TYR A 41 -3.94 -7.03 11.31
C TYR A 41 -4.75 -6.52 10.11
N ARG A 42 -4.07 -5.84 9.20
CA ARG A 42 -4.63 -5.39 7.92
C ARG A 42 -3.83 -5.95 6.75
N MET A 43 -4.55 -6.32 5.69
CA MET A 43 -3.95 -6.70 4.42
C MET A 43 -3.81 -5.46 3.54
N ILE A 44 -2.57 -5.10 3.22
CA ILE A 44 -2.23 -4.02 2.31
C ILE A 44 -1.98 -4.64 0.94
N VAL A 45 -2.85 -4.33 -0.02
CA VAL A 45 -2.70 -4.72 -1.42
C VAL A 45 -2.33 -3.48 -2.23
N ARG A 46 -1.18 -3.53 -2.91
CA ARG A 46 -0.74 -2.48 -3.83
C ARG A 46 -0.58 -3.08 -5.22
N VAL A 47 -1.33 -2.52 -6.16
CA VAL A 47 -1.20 -2.86 -7.57
C VAL A 47 -0.39 -1.76 -8.23
N THR A 48 0.74 -2.15 -8.80
CA THR A 48 1.55 -1.29 -9.68
C THR A 48 1.40 -1.79 -11.12
N ASN A 49 1.88 -1.02 -12.09
CA ASN A 49 1.73 -1.37 -13.51
C ASN A 49 2.37 -2.71 -13.91
N ARG A 50 3.33 -3.21 -13.12
CA ARG A 50 4.07 -4.45 -13.43
C ARG A 50 4.05 -5.48 -12.30
N ASP A 51 3.81 -5.04 -11.06
CA ASP A 51 3.86 -5.89 -9.88
C ASP A 51 2.63 -5.70 -8.99
N ILE A 52 2.22 -6.80 -8.36
CA ILE A 52 1.26 -6.79 -7.26
C ILE A 52 2.04 -7.13 -5.99
N ILE A 53 1.78 -6.36 -4.94
CA ILE A 53 2.41 -6.51 -3.63
C ILE A 53 1.29 -6.72 -2.61
N CYS A 54 1.34 -7.84 -1.91
CA CYS A 54 0.46 -8.16 -0.80
C CYS A 54 1.28 -8.17 0.49
N GLN A 55 0.87 -7.39 1.49
CA GLN A 55 1.54 -7.33 2.79
C GLN A 55 0.50 -7.46 3.90
N ILE A 56 0.86 -8.17 4.97
CA ILE A 56 0.11 -8.18 6.22
C ILE A 56 0.87 -7.32 7.20
N ALA A 57 0.20 -6.27 7.70
CA ALA A 57 0.81 -5.35 8.65
C ALA A 57 -0.12 -5.10 9.83
N TYR A 58 0.45 -4.73 10.96
CA TYR A 58 -0.26 -4.18 12.11
C TYR A 58 0.36 -2.84 12.50
N ALA A 59 -0.44 -1.97 13.12
CA ALA A 59 0.03 -0.64 13.49
C ALA A 59 0.68 -0.65 14.88
N ARG A 60 1.87 -0.03 15.00
CA ARG A 60 2.45 0.40 16.28
C ARG A 60 2.63 1.92 16.26
N ILE A 61 2.88 2.50 17.44
CA ILE A 61 3.12 3.93 17.62
C ILE A 61 4.34 4.39 16.81
N GLU A 62 5.39 3.57 16.76
CA GLU A 62 6.62 3.85 16.00
C GLU A 62 6.43 3.74 14.48
N GLY A 63 5.48 2.93 14.04
CA GLY A 63 5.26 2.63 12.63
C GLY A 63 4.46 1.36 12.41
N ASP A 64 4.09 1.10 11.15
CA ASP A 64 3.44 -0.16 10.79
C ASP A 64 4.50 -1.28 10.73
N MET A 65 4.27 -2.36 11.46
CA MET A 65 5.11 -3.56 11.43
C MET A 65 4.58 -4.53 10.38
N ILE A 66 5.45 -4.99 9.48
CA ILE A 66 5.12 -5.96 8.42
C ILE A 66 5.40 -7.37 8.96
N VAL A 67 4.37 -8.22 8.97
CA VAL A 67 4.49 -9.62 9.39
C VAL A 67 4.91 -10.50 8.23
N CYS A 68 4.24 -10.31 7.09
CA CYS A 68 4.48 -11.07 5.88
C CYS A 68 4.38 -10.13 4.67
N ALA A 69 5.25 -10.33 3.69
CA ALA A 69 5.23 -9.64 2.42
C ALA A 69 5.35 -10.68 1.31
N ALA A 70 4.50 -10.53 0.30
CA ALA A 70 4.42 -11.42 -0.83
C ALA A 70 4.50 -10.57 -2.09
N TYR A 71 5.51 -10.81 -2.92
CA TYR A 71 5.72 -10.08 -4.17
C TYR A 71 5.48 -10.95 -5.39
N VAL A 72 4.80 -10.40 -6.40
CA VAL A 72 4.43 -11.21 -7.56
C VAL A 72 5.64 -11.68 -8.39
N HIS A 73 6.76 -10.97 -8.38
CA HIS A 73 7.98 -11.44 -9.05
C HIS A 73 8.59 -12.73 -8.45
N GLU A 74 8.05 -13.23 -7.33
CA GLU A 74 8.41 -14.53 -6.77
C GLU A 74 7.60 -15.68 -7.40
N LEU A 75 6.49 -15.40 -8.09
CA LEU A 75 5.66 -16.41 -8.76
C LEU A 75 6.37 -17.24 -9.85
N PRO A 76 7.39 -16.74 -10.57
CA PRO A 76 8.18 -17.57 -11.48
C PRO A 76 8.80 -18.79 -10.79
N LYS A 77 9.09 -18.72 -9.48
CA LYS A 77 9.57 -19.88 -8.69
C LYS A 77 8.50 -20.96 -8.52
N TYR A 78 7.23 -20.58 -8.61
CA TYR A 78 6.06 -21.46 -8.45
C TYR A 78 5.41 -21.83 -9.80
N GLY A 79 6.16 -21.70 -10.91
CA GLY A 79 5.75 -22.16 -12.24
C GLY A 79 4.99 -21.14 -13.11
N VAL A 80 4.76 -19.92 -12.62
CA VAL A 80 4.05 -18.87 -13.39
C VAL A 80 5.07 -17.86 -13.94
N LYS A 81 5.49 -18.07 -15.18
CA LYS A 81 6.55 -17.28 -15.83
C LYS A 81 6.07 -15.98 -16.48
N VAL A 82 4.80 -15.88 -16.84
CA VAL A 82 4.21 -14.75 -17.60
C VAL A 82 2.86 -14.34 -17.03
N GLY A 83 2.46 -13.07 -17.24
CA GLY A 83 1.15 -12.57 -16.80
C GLY A 83 1.06 -12.20 -15.32
N LEU A 84 2.11 -11.58 -14.79
CA LEU A 84 2.27 -11.23 -13.38
C LEU A 84 1.21 -10.21 -12.88
N ALA A 85 0.68 -9.35 -13.75
CA ALA A 85 -0.34 -8.36 -13.38
C ALA A 85 -1.80 -8.82 -13.59
N ASN A 86 -2.04 -10.11 -13.89
CA ASN A 86 -3.38 -10.61 -14.19
C ASN A 86 -4.16 -11.01 -12.93
N TYR A 87 -5.51 -11.08 -13.04
CA TYR A 87 -6.38 -11.53 -11.94
C TYR A 87 -5.97 -12.91 -11.36
N ALA A 88 -5.51 -13.82 -12.22
CA ALA A 88 -4.99 -15.13 -11.80
C ALA A 88 -3.73 -15.01 -10.93
N ALA A 89 -2.81 -14.10 -11.25
CA ALA A 89 -1.63 -13.85 -10.44
C ALA A 89 -1.98 -13.19 -9.10
N TRP A 90 -2.99 -12.31 -9.09
CA TRP A 90 -3.54 -11.72 -7.87
C TRP A 90 -4.12 -12.78 -6.93
N PHE A 91 -5.01 -13.64 -7.44
CA PHE A 91 -5.62 -14.70 -6.65
C PHE A 91 -4.58 -15.69 -6.11
N ARG A 92 -3.63 -16.09 -6.96
CA ARG A 92 -2.56 -17.02 -6.57
C ARG A 92 -1.63 -16.43 -5.52
N LYS A 93 -1.36 -15.13 -5.56
CA LYS A 93 -0.52 -14.46 -4.53
C LYS A 93 -1.27 -14.13 -3.25
N ARG A 94 -2.60 -14.11 -3.27
CA ARG A 94 -3.41 -14.04 -2.04
C ARG A 94 -3.40 -15.36 -1.25
N LEU A 95 -3.16 -16.49 -1.93
CA LEU A 95 -3.11 -17.83 -1.34
C LEU A 95 -1.74 -18.22 -0.78
N ILE A 96 -0.66 -17.58 -1.25
CA ILE A 96 0.73 -17.84 -0.85
C ILE A 96 1.15 -16.80 0.18
#